data_AF-A0A8H7RYE5-F1
#
_entry.id   AF-A0A8H7RYE5-F1
#
_cell.length_a   1.000
_cell.length_b   1.000
_cell.length_c   1.000
_cell.angle_alpha   90.00
_cell.angle_beta   90.00
_cell.angle_gamma   90.00
#
_symmetry.space_group_name_H-M   'P 1'
#
loop_
_entity.id
_entity.type
_entity.pdbx_description
1 polymer ?
#
loop_
_entity_poly.entity_id
_entity_poly.type
_entity_poly.pdbx_seq_one_letter_code
_entity_poly.pdbx_strand_id
1 'polypeptide(L)'
;MINPEGTQTTFWRICDDEGNCHCDWRLTLGDCYEDAPMRIIYIINAIGSAIVTVIAICLLYYRIFYRKQRIFDCRTPTGFVRPKPIEAMLFMAIIFNFLRMLQAVIVVTDAAPNPVFRSFLYEIPWQFGIAAFACYVFGIAHTVGDSSKSLYSAWFRSPVRIDILGTGFIVAPFITNNICSIAAGVYAQHGNDYLAGQFTHALYYLWTFWCGSLGFMVLIAGLRLLRLLNHHLRMQHDLRVNIAKIRTGTLKVKAIMLVGCVCLWVFAFILCMYGVFRDPITRNTGLNLAISAVWTYDGLAATLLVELALVLNPRMTASLGISTMSGNGSSSGPGSNSLNTTDAQNVTSMDTTHSKWEKYGAASRGSMGNIHHTMSNGGFSTSGFGSTGEGGGATDGLPRYSLNDMSMDLLKGQQVPNSNSSFFTATTVGGDLSQPSSPLTSYTQYHSSTNGEGLRGVEQDQMNYNATTGQVRTPPRYVIPPIDEQRQLDMMDSFSTLGGNQSVISSQHLMGPYTPPHHHQQF
;
A
#
# COMPACT_ATOMS: atom_id res chain seq x y z
N MET A 1 -4.58 36.64 34.25
CA MET A 1 -4.02 37.63 35.21
C MET A 1 -2.51 37.59 35.03
N ILE A 2 -1.89 38.74 34.75
CA ILE A 2 -0.43 38.79 34.54
C ILE A 2 0.22 38.94 35.91
N ASN A 3 0.93 37.91 36.38
CA ASN A 3 1.75 38.03 37.58
C ASN A 3 3.04 38.77 37.20
N PRO A 4 3.41 39.90 37.86
CA PRO A 4 4.52 40.75 37.42
C PRO A 4 5.93 40.13 37.54
N GLU A 5 6.05 38.91 38.05
CA GLU A 5 7.33 38.19 38.19
C GLU A 5 7.74 37.36 36.96
N GLY A 6 6.92 37.31 35.90
CA GLY A 6 7.32 36.79 34.58
C GLY A 6 7.52 35.27 34.44
N THR A 7 7.58 34.54 35.54
CA THR A 7 7.85 33.08 35.61
C THR A 7 6.59 32.22 35.79
N GLN A 8 5.47 32.60 35.17
CA GLN A 8 4.31 31.70 35.14
C GLN A 8 4.59 30.49 34.24
N THR A 9 4.67 29.31 34.86
CA THR A 9 4.59 28.05 34.15
C THR A 9 3.26 27.95 33.42
N THR A 10 3.29 27.44 32.19
CA THR A 10 2.10 27.16 31.39
C THR A 10 2.23 25.77 30.78
N PHE A 11 1.13 25.19 30.32
CA PHE A 11 1.11 23.87 29.69
C PHE A 11 2.20 23.62 28.61
N TRP A 12 2.64 24.67 27.91
CA TRP A 12 3.63 24.63 26.82
C TRP A 12 4.98 25.28 27.18
N ARG A 13 5.15 25.83 28.38
CA ARG A 13 6.40 26.40 28.91
C ARG A 13 6.58 25.96 30.36
N ILE A 14 7.42 24.96 30.56
CA ILE A 14 7.72 24.38 31.88
C ILE A 14 9.02 25.01 32.37
N CYS A 15 8.96 25.82 33.42
CA CYS A 15 10.15 26.40 34.04
C CYS A 15 10.61 25.54 35.22
N ASP A 16 11.93 25.50 35.43
CA ASP A 16 12.57 24.84 36.57
C ASP A 16 12.63 25.76 37.82
N ASP A 17 13.20 25.25 38.90
CA ASP A 17 13.35 25.99 40.16
C ASP A 17 14.45 27.08 40.09
N GLU A 18 15.28 27.08 39.03
CA GLU A 18 16.31 28.09 38.75
C GLU A 18 15.77 29.26 37.91
N GLY A 19 14.55 29.12 37.37
CA GLY A 19 13.91 30.10 36.49
C GLY A 19 14.20 29.91 35.00
N ASN A 20 14.90 28.84 34.61
CA ASN A 20 15.06 28.46 33.21
C ASN A 20 13.76 27.87 32.69
N CYS A 21 13.23 28.43 31.59
CA CYS A 21 12.01 27.93 30.97
C CYS A 21 12.31 27.04 29.76
N HIS A 22 11.73 25.84 29.76
CA HIS A 22 11.82 24.87 28.67
C HIS A 22 10.52 24.85 27.86
N CYS A 23 10.67 24.82 26.54
CA CYS A 23 9.53 24.86 25.63
C CYS A 23 9.05 23.46 25.23
N ASP A 24 7.73 23.30 25.13
CA ASP A 24 7.12 22.22 24.37
C ASP A 24 7.25 22.55 22.86
N TRP A 25 8.28 21.96 22.24
CA TRP A 25 8.71 22.20 20.85
C TRP A 25 7.61 22.04 19.79
N ARG A 26 6.47 21.43 20.15
CA ARG A 26 5.31 21.24 19.27
C ARG A 26 4.48 22.52 19.15
N LEU A 27 4.50 23.35 20.20
CA LEU A 27 3.59 24.48 20.40
C LEU A 27 4.32 25.82 20.40
N THR A 28 5.53 25.94 20.93
CA THR A 28 6.27 27.21 20.90
C THR A 28 7.78 26.98 20.96
N LEU A 29 8.53 27.98 20.48
CA LEU A 29 9.99 28.04 20.54
C LEU A 29 10.50 29.22 21.39
N GLY A 30 9.75 30.33 21.43
CA GLY A 30 10.19 31.61 21.99
C GLY A 30 10.32 31.61 23.51
N ASP A 31 11.18 32.50 24.01
CA ASP A 31 11.56 32.72 25.42
C ASP A 31 11.82 31.43 26.22
N CYS A 32 12.53 30.48 25.60
CA CYS A 32 13.01 29.26 26.22
C CYS A 32 14.49 29.04 25.93
N TYR A 33 15.14 28.26 26.79
CA TYR A 33 16.57 27.96 26.69
C TYR A 33 16.95 27.31 25.33
N GLU A 34 16.00 26.58 24.72
CA GLU A 34 16.19 25.86 23.46
C GLU A 34 15.76 26.62 22.17
N ASP A 35 15.37 27.89 22.22
CA ASP A 35 14.81 28.59 21.02
C ASP A 35 15.70 28.45 19.78
N ALA A 36 16.97 28.83 19.89
CA ALA A 36 17.90 28.83 18.76
C ALA A 36 18.09 27.43 18.11
N PRO A 37 18.44 26.36 18.86
CA PRO A 37 18.56 25.02 18.26
C PRO A 37 17.23 24.46 17.73
N MET A 38 16.09 24.69 18.41
CA MET A 38 14.79 24.23 17.90
C MET A 38 14.36 24.98 16.62
N ARG A 39 14.63 26.28 16.55
CA ARG A 39 14.40 27.12 15.36
C ARG A 39 15.17 26.61 14.15
N ILE A 40 16.43 26.20 14.34
CA ILE A 40 17.24 25.56 13.29
C ILE A 40 16.60 24.24 12.82
N ILE A 41 16.17 23.37 13.75
CA ILE A 41 15.50 22.10 13.45
C ILE A 41 14.26 22.32 12.56
N TYR A 42 13.41 23.29 12.92
CA TYR A 42 12.21 23.58 12.13
C TYR A 42 12.49 24.24 10.78
N ILE A 43 13.52 25.09 10.66
CA ILE A 43 13.93 25.67 9.36
C ILE A 43 14.40 24.57 8.40
N ILE A 44 15.25 23.65 8.86
CA ILE A 44 15.72 22.51 8.06
C ILE A 44 14.53 21.63 7.65
N ASN A 45 13.61 21.35 8.57
CA ASN A 45 12.40 20.59 8.28
C ASN A 45 11.50 21.26 7.24
N ALA A 46 11.32 22.58 7.29
CA ALA A 46 10.53 23.32 6.30
C ALA A 46 11.15 23.21 4.90
N ILE A 47 12.46 23.44 4.77
CA ILE A 47 13.19 23.33 3.50
C ILE A 47 13.16 21.89 2.96
N GLY A 48 13.43 20.90 3.82
CA GLY A 48 13.38 19.49 3.44
C GLY A 48 12.00 19.06 2.97
N SER A 49 10.95 19.43 3.72
CA SER A 49 9.56 19.12 3.37
C SER A 49 9.15 19.75 2.03
N ALA A 50 9.62 20.95 1.73
CA ALA A 50 9.40 21.60 0.43
C ALA A 50 10.04 20.81 -0.72
N ILE A 51 11.30 20.40 -0.57
CA ILE A 51 12.05 19.63 -1.59
C ILE A 51 11.36 18.29 -1.86
N VAL A 52 11.02 17.55 -0.80
CA VAL A 52 10.33 16.25 -0.91
C VAL A 52 8.94 16.42 -1.54
N THR A 53 8.18 17.46 -1.17
CA THR A 53 6.89 17.78 -1.81
C THR A 53 7.03 17.98 -3.33
N VAL A 54 8.07 18.67 -3.79
CA VAL A 54 8.32 18.88 -5.23
C VAL A 54 8.66 17.57 -5.95
N ILE A 55 9.50 16.72 -5.35
CA ILE A 55 9.85 15.39 -5.91
C ILE A 55 8.59 14.50 -5.99
N ALA A 56 7.80 14.45 -4.93
CA ALA A 56 6.53 13.72 -4.88
C ALA A 56 5.54 14.19 -5.96
N ILE A 57 5.38 15.50 -6.14
CA ILE A 57 4.53 16.09 -7.19
C ILE A 57 5.01 15.66 -8.58
N CYS A 58 6.31 15.75 -8.87
CA CYS A 58 6.89 15.31 -10.14
C CYS A 58 6.64 13.81 -10.41
N LEU A 59 6.81 12.96 -9.40
CA LEU A 59 6.57 11.52 -9.49
C LEU A 59 5.09 11.18 -9.71
N LEU A 60 4.18 11.86 -9.00
CA LEU A 60 2.74 11.65 -9.13
C LEU A 60 2.22 12.18 -10.48
N TYR A 61 2.66 13.36 -10.90
CA TYR A 61 2.37 13.94 -12.22
C TYR A 61 2.75 12.98 -13.35
N TYR A 62 3.98 12.43 -13.30
CA TYR A 62 4.43 11.45 -14.30
C TYR A 62 3.53 10.21 -14.35
N ARG A 63 3.10 9.67 -13.19
CA ARG A 63 2.21 8.50 -13.11
C ARG A 63 0.80 8.77 -13.62
N ILE A 64 0.21 9.90 -13.26
CA ILE A 64 -1.15 10.27 -13.68
C ILE A 64 -1.17 10.61 -15.17
N PHE A 65 -0.30 11.51 -15.63
CA PHE A 65 -0.41 12.07 -16.99
C PHE A 65 0.22 11.19 -18.08
N TYR A 66 1.40 10.60 -17.84
CA TYR A 66 2.07 9.76 -18.84
C TYR A 66 1.65 8.28 -18.77
N ARG A 67 1.45 7.74 -17.56
CA ARG A 67 1.03 6.34 -17.39
C ARG A 67 -0.48 6.13 -17.27
N LYS A 68 -1.28 7.21 -17.28
CA LYS A 68 -2.75 7.19 -17.17
C LYS A 68 -3.26 6.43 -15.93
N GLN A 69 -2.46 6.40 -14.86
CA GLN A 69 -2.81 5.72 -13.62
C GLN A 69 -3.78 6.59 -12.81
N ARG A 70 -4.74 5.94 -12.13
CA ARG A 70 -5.67 6.60 -11.20
C ARG A 70 -5.11 6.57 -9.79
N ILE A 71 -5.46 7.56 -8.97
CA ILE A 71 -5.10 7.58 -7.54
C ILE A 71 -5.99 6.62 -6.74
N PHE A 72 -7.30 6.64 -7.04
CA PHE A 72 -8.31 5.82 -6.38
C PHE A 72 -9.23 5.15 -7.41
N ASP A 73 -9.69 3.94 -7.10
CA ASP A 73 -10.77 3.27 -7.80
C ASP A 73 -12.07 3.39 -6.99
N CYS A 74 -13.01 4.21 -7.46
CA CYS A 74 -14.32 4.38 -6.82
C CYS A 74 -15.39 3.41 -7.36
N ARG A 75 -15.11 2.67 -8.44
CA ARG A 75 -16.05 1.71 -9.06
C ARG A 75 -15.80 0.30 -8.54
N THR A 76 -16.08 0.08 -7.26
CA THR A 76 -15.88 -1.21 -6.60
C THR A 76 -17.23 -1.85 -6.25
N PRO A 77 -17.35 -3.19 -6.27
CA PRO A 77 -18.61 -3.86 -5.94
C PRO A 77 -18.98 -3.75 -4.45
N THR A 78 -18.06 -3.29 -3.60
CA THR A 78 -18.29 -3.08 -2.17
C THR A 78 -18.69 -1.63 -1.85
N GLY A 79 -18.65 -0.70 -2.81
CA GLY A 79 -18.93 0.72 -2.62
C GLY A 79 -17.79 1.51 -1.95
N PHE A 80 -16.73 0.85 -1.47
CA PHE A 80 -15.59 1.51 -0.83
C PHE A 80 -14.57 2.03 -1.87
N VAL A 81 -13.99 3.19 -1.58
CA VAL A 81 -12.90 3.78 -2.38
C VAL A 81 -11.62 2.98 -2.16
N ARG A 82 -11.08 2.36 -3.21
CA ARG A 82 -9.83 1.58 -3.11
C ARG A 82 -8.62 2.40 -3.56
N PRO A 83 -7.60 2.61 -2.71
CA PRO A 83 -6.39 3.32 -3.10
C PRO A 83 -5.54 2.48 -4.07
N LYS A 84 -5.02 3.10 -5.14
CA LYS A 84 -3.87 2.53 -5.85
C LYS A 84 -2.62 2.75 -5.00
N PRO A 85 -1.84 1.70 -4.69
CA PRO A 85 -0.93 1.73 -3.54
C PRO A 85 0.15 2.81 -3.63
N ILE A 86 0.72 3.06 -4.81
CA ILE A 86 1.81 4.03 -4.96
C ILE A 86 1.24 5.44 -5.19
N GLU A 87 0.21 5.56 -6.01
CA GLU A 87 -0.38 6.83 -6.42
C GLU A 87 -1.10 7.50 -5.24
N ALA A 88 -1.88 6.76 -4.45
CA ALA A 88 -2.54 7.27 -3.25
C ALA A 88 -1.54 7.57 -2.12
N MET A 89 -0.50 6.74 -1.95
CA MET A 89 0.57 7.01 -0.98
C MET A 89 1.31 8.31 -1.31
N LEU A 90 1.71 8.52 -2.59
CA LEU A 90 2.33 9.78 -3.02
C LEU A 90 1.40 10.98 -2.82
N PHE A 91 0.11 10.85 -3.15
CA PHE A 91 -0.87 11.91 -2.93
C PHE A 91 -0.98 12.32 -1.45
N MET A 92 -1.07 11.36 -0.53
CA MET A 92 -1.08 11.64 0.90
C MET A 92 0.27 12.17 1.41
N ALA A 93 1.39 11.71 0.85
CA ALA A 93 2.74 12.20 1.20
C ALA A 93 2.99 13.66 0.77
N ILE A 94 2.39 14.09 -0.35
CA ILE A 94 2.38 15.51 -0.78
C ILE A 94 1.66 16.36 0.26
N ILE A 95 0.46 15.95 0.68
CA ILE A 95 -0.33 16.69 1.68
C ILE A 95 0.40 16.71 3.04
N PHE A 96 0.95 15.57 3.47
CA PHE A 96 1.78 15.47 4.67
C PHE A 96 2.94 16.48 4.66
N ASN A 97 3.83 16.42 3.65
CA ASN A 97 5.00 17.29 3.61
C ASN A 97 4.63 18.77 3.42
N PHE A 98 3.59 19.08 2.65
CA PHE A 98 3.08 20.45 2.53
C PHE A 98 2.57 21.00 3.88
N LEU A 99 1.80 20.21 4.64
CA LEU A 99 1.32 20.62 5.96
C LEU A 99 2.46 20.68 7.00
N ARG A 100 3.47 19.79 6.93
CA ARG A 100 4.69 19.86 7.76
C ARG A 100 5.49 21.15 7.48
N MET A 101 5.63 21.53 6.22
CA MET A 101 6.26 22.80 5.82
C MET A 101 5.48 24.00 6.39
N LEU A 102 4.16 24.03 6.21
CA LEU A 102 3.30 25.11 6.72
C LEU A 102 3.36 25.23 8.25
N GLN A 103 3.27 24.10 8.96
CA GLN A 103 3.37 24.04 10.42
C GLN A 103 4.74 24.54 10.91
N ALA A 104 5.83 24.12 10.26
CA ALA A 104 7.18 24.57 10.60
C ALA A 104 7.36 26.08 10.40
N VAL A 105 6.84 26.64 9.31
CA VAL A 105 6.86 28.10 9.06
C VAL A 105 6.06 28.85 10.13
N ILE A 106 4.87 28.38 10.50
CA ILE A 106 4.03 29.04 11.51
C ILE A 106 4.67 29.00 12.91
N VAL A 107 5.35 27.90 13.27
CA VAL A 107 6.06 27.79 14.55
C VAL A 107 7.34 28.65 14.57
N VAL A 108 8.10 28.71 13.48
CA VAL A 108 9.31 29.57 13.39
C VAL A 108 8.97 31.06 13.37
N THR A 109 7.90 31.46 12.67
CA THR A 109 7.47 32.87 12.57
C THR A 109 6.59 33.33 13.74
N ASP A 110 6.21 32.42 14.63
CA ASP A 110 5.24 32.62 15.72
C ASP A 110 3.84 33.13 15.27
N ALA A 111 3.54 33.13 13.97
CA ALA A 111 2.47 33.91 13.34
C ALA A 111 1.03 33.62 13.82
N ALA A 112 0.80 32.49 14.50
CA ALA A 112 -0.48 32.13 15.09
C ALA A 112 -0.31 31.61 16.52
N PRO A 113 -0.22 32.49 17.56
CA PRO A 113 0.08 32.10 18.95
C PRO A 113 -1.08 31.41 19.70
N ASN A 114 -2.18 31.06 19.01
CA ASN A 114 -3.30 30.34 19.62
C ASN A 114 -2.92 28.86 19.87
N PRO A 115 -2.91 28.37 21.13
CA PRO A 115 -2.48 27.01 21.45
C PRO A 115 -3.40 25.94 20.85
N VAL A 116 -4.72 26.17 20.78
CA VAL A 116 -5.69 25.26 20.16
C VAL A 116 -5.34 25.02 18.70
N PHE A 117 -5.06 26.12 17.97
CA PHE A 117 -4.69 26.05 16.57
C PHE A 117 -3.34 25.37 16.37
N ARG A 118 -2.34 25.64 17.22
CA ARG A 118 -1.02 24.98 17.15
C ARG A 118 -1.10 23.49 17.45
N SER A 119 -1.83 23.08 18.48
CA SER A 119 -2.07 21.65 18.78
C SER A 119 -2.71 20.95 17.58
N PHE A 120 -3.78 21.50 17.02
CA PHE A 120 -4.43 20.93 15.84
C PHE A 120 -3.52 20.86 14.61
N LEU A 121 -2.83 21.97 14.29
CA LEU A 121 -1.95 22.06 13.13
C LEU A 121 -0.68 21.19 13.27
N TYR A 122 -0.24 20.91 14.50
CA TYR A 122 0.85 19.97 14.76
C TYR A 122 0.45 18.52 14.43
N GLU A 123 -0.79 18.14 14.72
CA GLU A 123 -1.28 16.75 14.60
C GLU A 123 -1.84 16.40 13.22
N ILE A 124 -2.44 17.36 12.50
CA ILE A 124 -3.04 17.09 11.18
C ILE A 124 -2.07 16.57 10.10
N PRO A 125 -0.78 16.94 10.00
CA PRO A 125 0.11 16.37 9.01
C PRO A 125 0.29 14.87 9.26
N TRP A 126 0.57 14.46 10.50
CA TRP A 126 0.80 13.06 10.87
C TRP A 126 -0.36 12.14 10.47
N GLN A 127 -1.60 12.66 10.47
CA GLN A 127 -2.79 11.94 9.99
C GLN A 127 -2.72 11.60 8.49
N PHE A 128 -2.16 12.48 7.67
CA PHE A 128 -1.83 12.18 6.26
C PHE A 128 -0.61 11.25 6.12
N GLY A 129 0.36 11.34 7.03
CA GLY A 129 1.51 10.42 7.08
C GLY A 129 1.08 8.96 7.32
N ILE A 130 0.25 8.71 8.33
CA ILE A 130 -0.30 7.37 8.59
C ILE A 130 -1.24 6.91 7.48
N ALA A 131 -2.06 7.81 6.92
CA ALA A 131 -2.93 7.52 5.78
C ALA A 131 -2.13 7.13 4.52
N ALA A 132 -0.95 7.70 4.28
CA ALA A 132 -0.08 7.32 3.17
C ALA A 132 0.36 5.85 3.27
N PHE A 133 0.84 5.42 4.44
CA PHE A 133 1.23 4.02 4.66
C PHE A 133 0.03 3.07 4.65
N ALA A 134 -1.12 3.48 5.20
CA ALA A 134 -2.36 2.70 5.11
C ALA A 134 -2.77 2.50 3.63
N CYS A 135 -2.84 3.58 2.84
CA CYS A 135 -3.14 3.53 1.41
C CYS A 135 -2.20 2.58 0.64
N TYR A 136 -0.91 2.56 0.99
CA TYR A 136 0.05 1.64 0.40
C TYR A 136 -0.23 0.17 0.74
N VAL A 137 -0.42 -0.16 2.02
CA VAL A 137 -0.68 -1.54 2.49
C VAL A 137 -1.99 -2.08 1.92
N PHE A 138 -3.07 -1.32 2.06
CA PHE A 138 -4.39 -1.75 1.61
C PHE A 138 -4.48 -1.76 0.08
N GLY A 139 -3.86 -0.80 -0.61
CA GLY A 139 -3.75 -0.82 -2.07
C GLY A 139 -2.98 -2.05 -2.61
N ILE A 140 -1.95 -2.51 -1.90
CA ILE A 140 -1.29 -3.80 -2.22
C ILE A 140 -2.24 -4.97 -1.97
N ALA A 141 -2.97 -4.98 -0.85
CA ALA A 141 -3.93 -6.04 -0.54
C ALA A 141 -5.00 -6.19 -1.64
N HIS A 142 -5.53 -5.09 -2.17
CA HIS A 142 -6.45 -5.11 -3.30
C HIS A 142 -5.78 -5.57 -4.61
N THR A 143 -4.59 -5.06 -4.93
CA THR A 143 -3.85 -5.44 -6.15
C THR A 143 -3.48 -6.94 -6.18
N VAL A 144 -3.13 -7.52 -5.02
CA VAL A 144 -2.92 -8.97 -4.85
C VAL A 144 -4.24 -9.73 -4.99
N GLY A 145 -5.34 -9.16 -4.48
CA GLY A 145 -6.69 -9.69 -4.62
C GLY A 145 -7.15 -9.86 -6.07
N ASP A 146 -7.03 -8.79 -6.84
CA ASP A 146 -7.46 -8.75 -8.24
C ASP A 146 -6.61 -9.66 -9.14
N SER A 147 -5.32 -9.81 -8.82
CA SER A 147 -4.39 -10.64 -9.61
C SER A 147 -4.46 -12.15 -9.31
N SER A 148 -5.00 -12.57 -8.16
CA SER A 148 -4.96 -13.98 -7.76
C SER A 148 -6.00 -14.37 -6.70
N LYS A 149 -7.18 -14.83 -7.13
CA LYS A 149 -8.31 -15.22 -6.24
C LYS A 149 -7.93 -16.28 -5.18
N SER A 150 -7.14 -17.29 -5.54
CA SER A 150 -6.71 -18.36 -4.61
C SER A 150 -5.85 -17.80 -3.47
N LEU A 151 -4.82 -17.04 -3.85
CA LEU A 151 -3.89 -16.35 -2.97
C LEU A 151 -4.62 -15.37 -2.04
N TYR A 152 -5.56 -14.61 -2.61
CA TYR A 152 -6.41 -13.71 -1.86
C TYR A 152 -7.25 -14.43 -0.82
N SER A 153 -7.94 -15.52 -1.19
CA SER A 153 -8.76 -16.30 -0.27
C SER A 153 -7.96 -16.92 0.89
N ALA A 154 -6.67 -17.23 0.65
CA ALA A 154 -5.75 -17.70 1.68
C ALA A 154 -5.24 -16.58 2.61
N TRP A 155 -5.19 -15.33 2.14
CA TRP A 155 -4.78 -14.18 2.96
C TRP A 155 -5.97 -13.56 3.71
N PHE A 156 -7.09 -13.34 3.02
CA PHE A 156 -8.27 -12.66 3.52
C PHE A 156 -9.55 -13.41 3.14
N ARG A 157 -10.31 -13.83 4.15
CA ARG A 157 -11.58 -14.56 3.97
C ARG A 157 -12.73 -13.70 3.47
N SER A 158 -12.60 -12.37 3.45
CA SER A 158 -13.63 -11.43 2.99
C SER A 158 -13.03 -10.09 2.55
N PRO A 159 -13.36 -9.56 1.36
CA PRO A 159 -12.85 -8.28 0.88
C PRO A 159 -13.39 -7.09 1.68
N VAL A 160 -14.66 -7.15 2.10
CA VAL A 160 -15.32 -6.08 2.88
C VAL A 160 -14.59 -5.82 4.20
N ARG A 161 -14.00 -6.85 4.83
CA ARG A 161 -13.19 -6.68 6.05
C ARG A 161 -11.92 -5.87 5.79
N ILE A 162 -11.30 -6.01 4.62
CA ILE A 162 -10.13 -5.19 4.25
C ILE A 162 -10.57 -3.75 3.98
N ASP A 163 -11.65 -3.57 3.21
CA ASP A 163 -12.19 -2.25 2.87
C ASP A 163 -12.55 -1.47 4.17
N ILE A 164 -13.19 -2.12 5.15
CA ILE A 164 -13.52 -1.54 6.48
C ILE A 164 -12.24 -1.23 7.28
N LEU A 165 -11.29 -2.16 7.39
CA LEU A 165 -10.06 -1.94 8.15
C LEU A 165 -9.22 -0.80 7.54
N GLY A 166 -9.09 -0.76 6.21
CA GLY A 166 -8.36 0.28 5.50
C GLY A 166 -9.00 1.66 5.67
N THR A 167 -10.33 1.73 5.54
CA THR A 167 -11.08 2.96 5.82
C THR A 167 -10.93 3.38 7.29
N GLY A 168 -10.96 2.43 8.22
CA GLY A 168 -10.71 2.67 9.65
C GLY A 168 -9.34 3.28 9.93
N PHE A 169 -8.26 2.68 9.41
CA PHE A 169 -6.90 3.21 9.56
C PHE A 169 -6.69 4.59 8.90
N ILE A 170 -7.45 4.90 7.84
CA ILE A 170 -7.38 6.21 7.17
C ILE A 170 -8.20 7.26 7.93
N VAL A 171 -9.39 6.94 8.43
CA VAL A 171 -10.35 7.94 8.96
C VAL A 171 -10.30 8.06 10.50
N ALA A 172 -10.14 6.95 11.23
CA ALA A 172 -10.23 6.98 12.69
C ALA A 172 -9.16 7.87 13.37
N PRO A 173 -7.89 7.92 12.93
CA PRO A 173 -6.91 8.86 13.49
C PRO A 173 -7.32 10.33 13.32
N PHE A 174 -7.95 10.71 12.20
CA PHE A 174 -8.46 12.08 12.01
C PHE A 174 -9.59 12.44 12.99
N ILE A 175 -10.37 11.46 13.45
CA ILE A 175 -11.42 11.69 14.44
C ILE A 175 -10.80 11.71 15.84
N THR A 176 -10.15 10.62 16.24
CA THR A 176 -9.68 10.45 17.63
C THR A 176 -8.60 11.45 18.01
N ASN A 177 -7.62 11.68 17.14
CA ASN A 177 -6.45 12.49 17.51
C ASN A 177 -6.77 13.98 17.46
N ASN A 178 -7.61 14.44 16.52
CA ASN A 178 -8.05 15.84 16.51
C ASN A 178 -8.94 16.17 17.71
N ILE A 179 -9.81 15.27 18.17
CA ILE A 179 -10.61 15.49 19.39
C ILE A 179 -9.69 15.69 20.60
N CYS A 180 -8.72 14.78 20.82
CA CYS A 180 -7.78 14.91 21.94
C CYS A 180 -6.88 16.14 21.82
N SER A 181 -6.39 16.46 20.61
CA SER A 181 -5.53 17.62 20.36
C SER A 181 -6.22 18.96 20.59
N ILE A 182 -7.45 19.11 20.05
CA ILE A 182 -8.26 20.32 20.26
C ILE A 182 -8.65 20.45 21.74
N ALA A 183 -9.06 19.34 22.39
CA ALA A 183 -9.37 19.35 23.82
C ALA A 183 -8.15 19.77 24.67
N ALA A 184 -6.98 19.20 24.41
CA ALA A 184 -5.74 19.57 25.10
C ALA A 184 -5.43 21.08 24.96
N GLY A 185 -5.49 21.61 23.73
CA GLY A 185 -5.28 23.03 23.48
C GLY A 185 -6.32 23.93 24.15
N VAL A 186 -7.60 23.53 24.19
CA VAL A 186 -8.68 24.30 24.84
C VAL A 186 -8.51 24.32 26.35
N TYR A 187 -8.20 23.19 27.00
CA TYR A 187 -7.95 23.17 28.44
C TYR A 187 -6.69 23.94 28.82
N ALA A 188 -5.63 23.88 28.00
CA ALA A 188 -4.43 24.67 28.19
C ALA A 188 -4.71 26.18 28.05
N GLN A 189 -5.54 26.60 27.10
CA GLN A 189 -5.96 28.01 26.96
C GLN A 189 -6.74 28.52 28.18
N HIS A 190 -7.48 27.65 28.88
CA HIS A 190 -8.19 27.99 30.12
C HIS A 190 -7.31 27.90 31.38
N GLY A 191 -6.03 27.56 31.27
CA GLY A 191 -5.12 27.36 32.40
C GLY A 191 -5.40 26.09 33.22
N ASN A 192 -6.10 25.10 32.64
CA ASN A 192 -6.31 23.79 33.26
C ASN A 192 -5.27 22.79 32.73
N ASP A 193 -4.02 23.00 33.16
CA ASP A 193 -2.85 22.24 32.69
C ASP A 193 -2.96 20.74 32.99
N TYR A 194 -3.65 20.36 34.07
CA TYR A 194 -3.89 18.95 34.41
C TYR A 194 -4.74 18.25 33.36
N LEU A 195 -5.89 18.81 32.97
CA LEU A 195 -6.74 18.22 31.92
C LEU A 195 -6.04 18.27 30.56
N ALA A 196 -5.32 19.36 30.24
CA ALA A 196 -4.52 19.45 29.02
C ALA A 196 -3.45 18.34 28.93
N GLY A 197 -2.81 18.02 30.05
CA GLY A 197 -1.87 16.90 30.19
C GLY A 197 -2.54 15.56 29.95
N GLN A 198 -3.70 15.29 30.58
CA GLN A 198 -4.43 14.04 30.38
C GLN A 198 -4.86 13.83 28.92
N PHE A 199 -5.38 14.86 28.25
CA PHE A 199 -5.72 14.76 26.83
C PHE A 199 -4.49 14.58 25.93
N THR A 200 -3.34 15.15 26.30
CA THR A 200 -2.07 14.97 25.59
C THR A 200 -1.49 13.56 25.77
N HIS A 201 -1.56 12.98 26.97
CA HIS A 201 -1.20 11.57 27.18
C HIS A 201 -2.13 10.63 26.41
N ALA A 202 -3.46 10.87 26.45
CA ALA A 202 -4.43 10.10 25.69
C ALA A 202 -4.17 10.16 24.17
N LEU A 203 -3.86 11.35 23.63
CA LEU A 203 -3.43 11.56 22.25
C LEU A 203 -2.22 10.70 21.87
N TYR A 204 -1.22 10.58 22.75
CA TYR A 204 -0.04 9.76 22.47
C TYR A 204 -0.26 8.27 22.62
N TYR A 205 -1.07 7.82 23.57
CA TYR A 205 -1.49 6.41 23.60
C TYR A 205 -2.31 6.02 22.36
N LEU A 206 -3.19 6.90 21.87
CA LEU A 206 -3.90 6.70 20.60
C LEU A 206 -2.93 6.62 19.42
N TRP A 207 -1.95 7.53 19.33
CA TRP A 207 -0.92 7.49 18.29
C TRP A 207 -0.07 6.22 18.34
N THR A 208 0.42 5.81 19.51
CA THR A 208 1.14 4.54 19.69
C THR A 208 0.29 3.34 19.28
N PHE A 209 -1.01 3.35 19.61
CA PHE A 209 -1.94 2.31 19.16
C PHE A 209 -2.08 2.29 17.62
N TRP A 210 -2.34 3.43 16.99
CA TRP A 210 -2.53 3.52 15.54
C TRP A 210 -1.26 3.18 14.76
N CYS A 211 -0.10 3.76 15.12
CA CYS A 211 1.17 3.50 14.47
C CYS A 211 1.69 2.08 14.75
N GLY A 212 1.59 1.59 15.99
CA GLY A 212 2.01 0.23 16.36
C GLY A 212 1.18 -0.86 15.69
N SER A 213 -0.15 -0.71 15.67
CA SER A 213 -1.03 -1.68 14.99
C SER A 213 -0.88 -1.64 13.47
N LEU A 214 -0.70 -0.46 12.85
CA LEU A 214 -0.37 -0.37 11.43
C LEU A 214 1.02 -0.95 11.13
N GLY A 215 2.03 -0.68 11.96
CA GLY A 215 3.38 -1.22 11.82
C GLY A 215 3.41 -2.75 11.91
N PHE A 216 2.62 -3.34 12.81
CA PHE A 216 2.43 -4.78 12.90
C PHE A 216 1.72 -5.36 11.66
N MET A 217 0.69 -4.67 11.15
CA MET A 217 0.01 -5.04 9.90
C MET A 217 0.94 -4.97 8.67
N VAL A 218 1.75 -3.90 8.55
CA VAL A 218 2.80 -3.74 7.51
C VAL A 218 3.79 -4.91 7.58
N LEU A 219 4.26 -5.25 8.79
CA LEU A 219 5.24 -6.31 9.01
C LEU A 219 4.68 -7.69 8.60
N ILE A 220 3.46 -8.04 9.05
CA ILE A 220 2.82 -9.32 8.69
C ILE A 220 2.52 -9.39 7.19
N ALA A 221 1.94 -8.32 6.61
CA ALA A 221 1.68 -8.24 5.18
C ALA A 221 2.97 -8.37 4.36
N GLY A 222 4.03 -7.69 4.80
CA GLY A 222 5.36 -7.74 4.18
C GLY A 222 5.96 -9.14 4.22
N LEU A 223 6.06 -9.76 5.40
CA LEU A 223 6.59 -11.12 5.53
C LEU A 223 5.81 -12.15 4.69
N ARG A 224 4.47 -12.03 4.58
CA ARG A 224 3.65 -12.88 3.73
C ARG A 224 3.92 -12.63 2.24
N LEU A 225 3.89 -11.37 1.80
CA LEU A 225 4.16 -10.96 0.42
C LEU A 225 5.57 -11.38 -0.03
N LEU A 226 6.57 -11.27 0.85
CA LEU A 226 7.95 -11.69 0.61
C LEU A 226 8.06 -13.20 0.38
N ARG A 227 7.43 -14.03 1.23
CA ARG A 227 7.42 -15.50 1.08
C ARG A 227 6.79 -15.92 -0.24
N LEU A 228 5.64 -15.34 -0.55
CA LEU A 228 4.88 -15.57 -1.77
C LEU A 228 5.66 -15.19 -3.03
N LEU A 229 6.25 -14.00 -3.04
CA LEU A 229 6.99 -13.47 -4.19
C LEU A 229 8.28 -14.26 -4.43
N ASN A 230 8.93 -14.73 -3.37
CA ASN A 230 10.04 -15.68 -3.49
C ASN A 230 9.58 -17.04 -4.05
N HIS A 231 8.37 -17.52 -3.73
CA HIS A 231 7.81 -18.75 -4.29
C HIS A 231 7.49 -18.60 -5.80
N HIS A 232 6.81 -17.53 -6.21
CA HIS A 232 6.56 -17.26 -7.63
C HIS A 232 7.84 -17.02 -8.43
N LEU A 233 8.84 -16.32 -7.87
CA LEU A 233 10.14 -16.14 -8.52
C LEU A 233 10.89 -17.47 -8.74
N ARG A 234 10.75 -18.45 -7.85
CA ARG A 234 11.29 -19.80 -8.05
C ARG A 234 10.59 -20.50 -9.22
N MET A 235 9.25 -20.46 -9.28
CA MET A 235 8.50 -21.06 -10.40
C MET A 235 8.69 -20.33 -11.74
N GLN A 236 9.00 -19.02 -11.75
CA GLN A 236 9.24 -18.27 -12.97
C GLN A 236 10.69 -18.30 -13.46
N HIS A 237 11.60 -18.95 -12.73
CA HIS A 237 13.01 -19.04 -13.12
C HIS A 237 13.22 -19.74 -14.48
N ASP A 238 12.31 -20.65 -14.84
CA ASP A 238 12.31 -21.37 -16.12
C ASP A 238 11.97 -20.46 -17.33
N LEU A 239 11.37 -19.29 -17.08
CA LEU A 239 10.99 -18.30 -18.11
C LEU A 239 12.02 -17.16 -18.17
N ARG A 240 13.26 -17.50 -18.58
CA ARG A 240 14.47 -16.64 -18.53
C ARG A 240 14.33 -15.17 -18.96
N VAL A 241 13.40 -14.83 -19.86
CA VAL A 241 13.39 -13.54 -20.59
C VAL A 241 12.95 -12.32 -19.73
N ASN A 242 12.30 -12.50 -18.57
CA ASN A 242 11.74 -11.38 -17.79
C ASN A 242 12.25 -11.24 -16.34
N ILE A 243 13.19 -12.08 -15.90
CA ILE A 243 13.61 -12.19 -14.49
C ILE A 243 14.08 -10.84 -13.88
N ALA A 244 14.87 -10.06 -14.62
CA ALA A 244 15.42 -8.79 -14.12
C ALA A 244 14.34 -7.75 -13.78
N LYS A 245 13.31 -7.62 -14.63
CA LYS A 245 12.20 -6.65 -14.45
C LYS A 245 11.38 -6.98 -13.20
N ILE A 246 11.09 -8.27 -12.99
CA ILE A 246 10.30 -8.75 -11.84
C ILE A 246 11.11 -8.62 -10.55
N ARG A 247 12.41 -8.94 -10.57
CA ARG A 247 13.32 -8.78 -9.41
C ARG A 247 13.42 -7.32 -8.96
N THR A 248 13.42 -6.34 -9.87
CA THR A 248 13.43 -4.93 -9.46
C THR A 248 12.07 -4.46 -8.93
N GLY A 249 10.96 -4.81 -9.58
CA GLY A 249 9.62 -4.47 -9.06
C GLY A 249 9.42 -5.01 -7.64
N THR A 250 9.86 -6.26 -7.43
CA THR A 250 9.99 -6.90 -6.12
C THR A 250 10.79 -6.05 -5.13
N LEU A 251 12.03 -5.68 -5.49
CA LEU A 251 12.95 -4.94 -4.60
C LEU A 251 12.37 -3.59 -4.15
N LYS A 252 11.69 -2.85 -5.04
CA LYS A 252 11.02 -1.59 -4.67
C LYS A 252 9.97 -1.78 -3.60
N VAL A 253 9.14 -2.82 -3.73
CA VAL A 253 8.12 -3.16 -2.72
C VAL A 253 8.79 -3.55 -1.41
N LYS A 254 9.86 -4.36 -1.43
CA LYS A 254 10.63 -4.69 -0.21
C LYS A 254 11.15 -3.43 0.50
N ALA A 255 11.72 -2.50 -0.26
CA ALA A 255 12.31 -1.27 0.29
C ALA A 255 11.25 -0.37 0.95
N ILE A 256 10.15 -0.08 0.25
CA ILE A 256 9.07 0.77 0.79
C ILE A 256 8.43 0.14 2.04
N MET A 257 8.20 -1.19 2.04
CA MET A 257 7.68 -1.89 3.21
C MET A 257 8.65 -1.88 4.40
N LEU A 258 9.96 -2.01 4.16
CA LEU A 258 10.97 -1.94 5.20
C LEU A 258 11.04 -0.53 5.81
N VAL A 259 11.10 0.52 4.97
CA VAL A 259 11.13 1.92 5.41
C VAL A 259 9.88 2.26 6.22
N GLY A 260 8.69 1.91 5.72
CA GLY A 260 7.43 2.15 6.43
C GLY A 260 7.32 1.38 7.74
N CYS A 261 7.82 0.14 7.79
CA CYS A 261 7.87 -0.64 9.02
C CYS A 261 8.80 0.00 10.06
N VAL A 262 10.02 0.38 9.67
CA VAL A 262 10.99 1.00 10.60
C VAL A 262 10.47 2.34 11.12
N CYS A 263 9.99 3.23 10.24
CA CYS A 263 9.39 4.52 10.60
C CYS A 263 8.23 4.34 11.59
N LEU A 264 7.21 3.51 11.28
CA LEU A 264 6.06 3.33 12.16
C LEU A 264 6.42 2.76 13.55
N TRP A 265 7.41 1.86 13.64
CA TRP A 265 7.86 1.31 14.93
C TRP A 265 8.72 2.28 15.73
N VAL A 266 9.64 3.01 15.10
CA VAL A 266 10.43 4.07 15.74
C VAL A 266 9.51 5.17 16.26
N PHE A 267 8.57 5.63 15.42
CA PHE A 267 7.60 6.64 15.79
C PHE A 267 6.70 6.17 16.95
N ALA A 268 6.12 4.95 16.87
CA ALA A 268 5.29 4.39 17.95
C ALA A 268 6.05 4.25 19.29
N PHE A 269 7.35 3.90 19.24
CA PHE A 269 8.21 3.83 20.43
C PHE A 269 8.46 5.22 21.03
N ILE A 270 8.81 6.22 20.21
CA ILE A 270 9.05 7.60 20.66
C ILE A 270 7.76 8.22 21.24
N LEU A 271 6.62 8.01 20.59
CA LEU A 271 5.30 8.41 21.06
C LEU A 271 4.98 7.82 22.43
N CYS A 272 5.24 6.53 22.62
CA CYS A 272 5.00 5.84 23.89
C CYS A 272 5.90 6.39 24.99
N MET A 273 7.20 6.53 24.70
CA MET A 273 8.19 7.08 25.61
C MET A 273 7.84 8.53 26.01
N TYR A 274 7.45 9.38 25.06
CA TYR A 274 7.04 10.75 25.36
C TYR A 274 5.69 10.82 26.10
N GLY A 275 4.73 9.95 25.79
CA GLY A 275 3.46 9.85 26.51
C GLY A 275 3.59 9.41 27.98
N VAL A 276 4.64 8.64 28.31
CA VAL A 276 4.95 8.22 29.70
C VAL A 276 5.86 9.21 30.42
N PHE A 277 6.84 9.79 29.72
CA PHE A 277 7.93 10.57 30.32
C PHE A 277 7.95 12.04 29.86
N ARG A 278 6.79 12.62 29.49
CA ARG A 278 6.68 13.99 28.95
C ARG A 278 7.44 15.03 29.77
N ASP A 279 7.15 15.13 31.06
CA ASP A 279 7.70 16.17 31.93
C ASP A 279 9.24 16.06 32.11
N PRO A 280 9.83 14.90 32.47
CA PRO A 280 11.28 14.77 32.57
C PRO A 280 12.00 14.88 31.21
N ILE A 281 11.34 14.53 30.10
CA ILE A 281 11.87 14.78 28.74
C ILE A 281 11.91 16.28 28.47
N THR A 282 10.81 17.01 28.68
CA THR A 282 10.71 18.44 28.33
C THR A 282 11.63 19.30 29.19
N ARG A 283 11.81 18.98 30.49
CA ARG A 283 12.76 19.66 31.39
C ARG A 283 14.23 19.36 31.10
N ASN A 284 14.55 18.32 30.33
CA ASN A 284 15.93 18.01 29.98
C ASN A 284 16.23 18.50 28.56
N THR A 285 16.91 19.64 28.44
CA THR A 285 17.34 20.24 27.16
C THR A 285 17.87 19.25 26.14
N GLY A 286 18.74 18.30 26.56
CA GLY A 286 19.33 17.30 25.67
C GLY A 286 18.31 16.30 25.12
N LEU A 287 17.46 15.75 25.98
CA LEU A 287 16.39 14.82 25.58
C LEU A 287 15.30 15.51 24.78
N ASN A 288 14.91 16.72 25.20
CA ASN A 288 13.96 17.59 24.50
C ASN A 288 14.42 17.84 23.05
N LEU A 289 15.65 18.32 22.86
CA LEU A 289 16.22 18.54 21.53
C LEU A 289 16.37 17.25 20.71
N ALA A 290 16.83 16.15 21.32
CA ALA A 290 17.01 14.88 20.62
C ALA A 290 15.67 14.32 20.11
N ILE A 291 14.64 14.32 20.97
CA ILE A 291 13.30 13.82 20.62
C ILE A 291 12.63 14.76 19.63
N SER A 292 12.74 16.08 19.82
CA SER A 292 12.26 17.08 18.86
C SER A 292 12.87 16.88 17.48
N ALA A 293 14.19 16.66 17.38
CA ALA A 293 14.87 16.40 16.11
C ALA A 293 14.41 15.08 15.45
N VAL A 294 14.42 13.97 16.18
CA VAL A 294 14.03 12.66 15.61
C VAL A 294 12.56 12.67 15.19
N TRP A 295 11.65 13.17 16.03
CA TRP A 295 10.23 13.30 15.71
C TRP A 295 10.02 14.21 14.49
N THR A 296 10.72 15.35 14.43
CA THR A 296 10.57 16.31 13.34
C THR A 296 11.01 15.72 12.01
N TYR A 297 12.12 14.98 11.99
CA TYR A 297 12.73 14.47 10.75
C TYR A 297 12.29 13.07 10.35
N ASP A 298 11.70 12.24 11.22
CA ASP A 298 11.32 10.85 10.89
C ASP A 298 10.43 10.76 9.65
N GLY A 299 9.33 11.51 9.61
CA GLY A 299 8.42 11.53 8.45
C GLY A 299 9.05 12.12 7.18
N LEU A 300 9.96 13.10 7.32
CA LEU A 300 10.72 13.67 6.20
C LEU A 300 11.69 12.62 5.61
N ALA A 301 12.44 11.94 6.46
CA ALA A 301 13.37 10.88 6.07
C ALA A 301 12.63 9.69 5.46
N ALA A 302 11.52 9.27 6.06
CA ALA A 302 10.68 8.18 5.56
C ALA A 302 10.11 8.48 4.16
N THR A 303 9.55 9.67 3.94
CA THR A 303 9.00 10.05 2.63
C THR A 303 10.09 10.20 1.56
N LEU A 304 11.22 10.85 1.90
CA LEU A 304 12.38 10.93 1.01
C LEU A 304 12.91 9.53 0.62
N LEU A 305 13.06 8.61 1.58
CA LEU A 305 13.53 7.24 1.31
C LEU A 305 12.54 6.45 0.45
N VAL A 306 11.24 6.64 0.64
CA VAL A 306 10.19 6.04 -0.21
C VAL A 306 10.26 6.60 -1.64
N GLU A 307 10.44 7.90 -1.81
CA GLU A 307 10.56 8.52 -3.13
C GLU A 307 11.84 8.11 -3.85
N LEU A 308 12.98 8.03 -3.15
CA LEU A 308 14.21 7.47 -3.68
C LEU A 308 14.01 6.01 -4.12
N ALA A 309 13.34 5.18 -3.32
CA ALA A 309 13.00 3.79 -3.70
C ALA A 309 12.09 3.72 -4.95
N LEU A 310 11.22 4.72 -5.15
CA LEU A 310 10.39 4.84 -6.36
C LEU A 310 11.20 5.31 -7.58
N VAL A 311 12.12 6.26 -7.42
CA VAL A 311 13.02 6.78 -8.48
C VAL A 311 14.01 5.71 -8.97
N LEU A 312 14.62 4.95 -8.06
CA LEU A 312 15.70 4.01 -8.35
C LEU A 312 15.37 3.08 -9.54
N ASN A 313 16.02 3.31 -10.68
CA ASN A 313 15.76 2.56 -11.92
C ASN A 313 16.51 1.22 -11.88
N PRO A 314 16.01 0.11 -12.47
CA PRO A 314 16.67 -1.21 -12.44
C PRO A 314 18.14 -1.16 -12.83
N ARG A 315 18.46 -0.34 -13.83
CA ARG A 315 19.81 -0.17 -14.38
C ARG A 315 20.77 0.50 -13.38
N MET A 316 20.29 1.39 -12.52
CA MET A 316 21.12 2.04 -11.48
C MET A 316 21.41 1.08 -10.32
N THR A 317 20.44 0.23 -9.95
CA THR A 317 20.68 -0.80 -8.90
C THR A 317 21.69 -1.85 -9.37
N ALA A 318 21.71 -2.18 -10.68
CA ALA A 318 22.69 -3.08 -11.26
C ALA A 318 24.12 -2.48 -11.28
N SER A 319 24.27 -1.18 -11.56
CA SER A 319 25.57 -0.50 -11.53
C SER A 319 26.10 -0.22 -10.12
N LEU A 320 25.22 -0.17 -9.10
CA LEU A 320 25.60 0.10 -7.71
C LEU A 320 26.31 -1.07 -7.01
N GLY A 321 26.55 -2.21 -7.69
CA GLY A 321 27.41 -3.27 -7.16
C GLY A 321 26.92 -3.94 -5.87
N ILE A 322 25.65 -3.77 -5.50
CA ILE A 322 25.03 -4.48 -4.35
C ILE A 322 24.71 -5.93 -4.77
N SER A 323 25.75 -6.65 -5.19
CA SER A 323 25.75 -8.08 -5.41
C SER A 323 25.66 -8.79 -4.05
N THR A 324 24.43 -9.07 -3.63
CA THR A 324 24.08 -10.20 -2.76
C THR A 324 25.04 -10.42 -1.59
N MET A 325 24.99 -9.54 -0.58
CA MET A 325 25.65 -9.82 0.69
C MET A 325 25.15 -11.13 1.29
N SER A 326 26.11 -12.02 1.56
CA SER A 326 26.01 -13.21 2.40
C SER A 326 24.77 -14.10 2.19
N GLY A 327 24.75 -14.80 1.06
CA GLY A 327 24.29 -16.18 1.09
C GLY A 327 25.43 -17.03 1.66
N ASN A 328 25.51 -17.17 2.99
CA ASN A 328 26.59 -17.89 3.69
C ASN A 328 26.46 -19.42 3.52
N GLY A 329 26.47 -19.88 2.27
CA GLY A 329 26.51 -21.29 1.89
C GLY A 329 27.93 -21.82 1.99
N SER A 330 28.40 -22.07 3.21
CA SER A 330 29.66 -22.77 3.47
C SER A 330 29.53 -24.26 3.11
N SER A 331 29.42 -24.56 1.81
CA SER A 331 29.57 -25.91 1.28
C SER A 331 31.04 -26.28 1.25
N SER A 332 31.58 -26.68 2.40
CA SER A 332 32.90 -27.29 2.54
C SER A 332 32.90 -28.69 1.91
N GLY A 333 32.92 -28.76 0.58
CA GLY A 333 33.19 -29.97 -0.19
C GLY A 333 34.68 -30.07 -0.51
N PRO A 334 35.41 -31.08 -0.02
CA PRO A 334 36.83 -31.23 -0.30
C PRO A 334 37.09 -31.92 -1.65
N GLY A 335 37.95 -31.31 -2.47
CA GLY A 335 38.75 -32.02 -3.48
C GLY A 335 38.08 -32.40 -4.80
N SER A 336 38.31 -31.59 -5.83
CA SER A 336 38.50 -32.09 -7.20
C SER A 336 39.41 -31.16 -8.01
N ASN A 337 40.59 -31.65 -8.38
CA ASN A 337 41.48 -30.95 -9.30
C ASN A 337 40.88 -30.92 -10.72
N SER A 338 40.86 -29.77 -11.39
CA SER A 338 41.10 -29.74 -12.85
C SER A 338 41.37 -28.34 -13.40
N LEU A 339 42.58 -28.20 -13.97
CA LEU A 339 42.90 -27.48 -15.20
C LEU A 339 42.61 -25.96 -15.29
N ASN A 340 43.72 -25.21 -15.28
CA ASN A 340 43.87 -23.95 -15.97
C ASN A 340 43.39 -24.06 -17.43
N THR A 341 42.74 -23.02 -17.94
CA THR A 341 42.95 -22.61 -19.33
C THR A 341 43.27 -21.12 -19.35
N THR A 342 44.44 -20.81 -19.87
CA THR A 342 44.91 -19.46 -20.14
C THR A 342 44.70 -19.25 -21.62
N ASP A 343 43.83 -18.30 -21.99
CA ASP A 343 43.81 -17.58 -23.28
C ASP A 343 42.54 -16.71 -23.30
N ALA A 344 42.43 -15.56 -23.95
CA ALA A 344 43.35 -14.54 -24.44
C ALA A 344 42.46 -13.49 -25.16
N GLN A 345 43.03 -12.33 -25.48
CA GLN A 345 42.53 -11.36 -26.47
C GLN A 345 41.29 -10.51 -26.14
N ASN A 346 41.61 -9.27 -25.73
CA ASN A 346 41.00 -8.04 -26.23
C ASN A 346 40.45 -8.15 -27.67
N VAL A 347 39.19 -7.75 -27.87
CA VAL A 347 38.76 -7.06 -29.09
C VAL A 347 37.93 -5.84 -28.71
N THR A 348 38.57 -4.68 -28.72
CA THR A 348 37.89 -3.39 -28.78
C THR A 348 37.52 -3.10 -30.23
N SER A 349 36.24 -3.12 -30.57
CA SER A 349 35.72 -2.51 -31.80
C SER A 349 34.62 -1.51 -31.47
N MET A 350 34.96 -0.22 -31.60
CA MET A 350 33.95 0.79 -31.91
C MET A 350 33.54 0.57 -33.37
N ASP A 351 32.26 0.31 -33.64
CA ASP A 351 31.72 0.74 -34.95
C ASP A 351 30.22 1.08 -34.91
N THR A 352 29.98 2.39 -34.94
CA THR A 352 29.05 3.09 -35.82
C THR A 352 27.93 2.29 -36.50
N THR A 353 26.72 2.28 -35.93
CA THR A 353 25.48 2.00 -36.69
C THR A 353 24.31 2.88 -36.25
N HIS A 354 24.36 4.15 -36.65
CA HIS A 354 23.23 5.08 -36.59
C HIS A 354 22.53 5.15 -37.95
N SER A 355 21.53 4.29 -38.21
CA SER A 355 20.55 4.44 -39.32
C SER A 355 19.54 3.30 -39.44
N LYS A 356 18.41 3.33 -38.70
CA LYS A 356 17.22 2.50 -39.05
C LYS A 356 15.88 2.95 -38.46
N TRP A 357 15.50 4.22 -38.64
CA TRP A 357 14.17 4.72 -38.21
C TRP A 357 13.40 5.60 -39.22
N GLU A 358 13.84 5.71 -40.47
CA GLU A 358 13.12 6.46 -41.51
C GLU A 358 12.58 5.53 -42.62
N LYS A 359 11.39 4.97 -42.42
CA LYS A 359 10.61 4.39 -43.54
C LYS A 359 9.08 4.29 -43.34
N TYR A 360 8.44 5.33 -42.81
CA TYR A 360 6.99 5.54 -42.98
C TYR A 360 6.68 7.04 -43.01
N GLY A 361 6.42 7.61 -44.20
CA GLY A 361 6.14 9.05 -44.30
C GLY A 361 6.12 9.69 -45.69
N ALA A 362 5.75 8.97 -46.76
CA ALA A 362 5.61 9.58 -48.10
C ALA A 362 4.66 8.82 -49.04
N ALA A 363 3.34 9.03 -48.91
CA ALA A 363 2.36 8.72 -49.96
C ALA A 363 0.99 9.36 -49.69
N SER A 364 0.78 10.61 -50.13
CA SER A 364 -0.44 11.09 -50.78
C SER A 364 -0.32 12.59 -51.08
N ARG A 365 -0.43 12.97 -52.36
CA ARG A 365 -0.51 14.37 -52.81
C ARG A 365 -1.42 14.45 -54.04
N GLY A 366 -2.46 15.26 -53.94
CA GLY A 366 -3.53 15.44 -54.94
C GLY A 366 -4.85 15.70 -54.21
N SER A 367 -5.70 16.67 -54.59
CA SER A 367 -5.70 17.56 -55.75
C SER A 367 -6.22 18.98 -55.38
N MET A 368 -6.34 19.85 -56.39
CA MET A 368 -6.56 21.30 -56.34
C MET A 368 -7.85 21.79 -55.63
N GLY A 369 -7.81 23.06 -55.18
CA GLY A 369 -9.01 23.87 -54.87
C GLY A 369 -8.68 25.26 -54.33
N ASN A 370 -8.55 26.27 -55.22
CA ASN A 370 -8.41 27.69 -54.82
C ASN A 370 -9.68 28.26 -54.19
N ILE A 371 -9.55 29.26 -53.30
CA ILE A 371 -10.25 30.57 -53.33
C ILE A 371 -9.68 31.50 -52.22
N HIS A 372 -10.06 32.79 -52.25
CA HIS A 372 -9.25 33.96 -51.89
C HIS A 372 -9.85 34.78 -50.72
N HIS A 373 -9.07 35.75 -50.17
CA HIS A 373 -9.47 36.79 -49.18
C HIS A 373 -9.76 36.32 -47.72
N THR A 374 -9.58 37.11 -46.63
CA THR A 374 -9.13 38.52 -46.43
C THR A 374 -8.46 38.70 -45.05
N MET A 375 -7.74 39.81 -44.82
CA MET A 375 -7.21 40.23 -43.49
C MET A 375 -8.13 41.23 -42.76
N SER A 376 -8.27 41.06 -41.43
CA SER A 376 -8.49 42.09 -40.39
C SER A 376 -8.41 41.38 -39.02
N ASN A 377 -7.49 41.65 -38.07
CA ASN A 377 -7.01 42.87 -37.42
C ASN A 377 -8.04 43.53 -36.45
N GLY A 378 -7.61 43.70 -35.19
CA GLY A 378 -8.24 44.56 -34.17
C GLY A 378 -9.14 43.86 -33.12
N GLY A 379 -9.06 44.31 -31.85
CA GLY A 379 -10.10 44.02 -30.83
C GLY A 379 -9.63 43.82 -29.38
N PHE A 380 -9.30 44.90 -28.66
CA PHE A 380 -9.02 44.89 -27.21
C PHE A 380 -10.17 45.58 -26.44
N SER A 381 -10.74 44.93 -25.41
CA SER A 381 -11.54 45.48 -24.27
C SER A 381 -12.26 44.31 -23.56
N THR A 382 -12.03 43.96 -22.28
CA THR A 382 -12.36 44.60 -20.97
C THR A 382 -13.82 44.54 -20.51
N SER A 383 -14.01 43.91 -19.34
CA SER A 383 -15.03 44.13 -18.29
C SER A 383 -16.53 43.95 -18.59
N GLY A 384 -17.20 43.15 -17.76
CA GLY A 384 -18.67 43.08 -17.69
C GLY A 384 -19.21 41.92 -16.85
N PHE A 385 -19.12 41.98 -15.52
CA PHE A 385 -19.81 41.03 -14.64
C PHE A 385 -21.26 41.51 -14.45
N GLY A 386 -22.24 40.73 -14.92
CA GLY A 386 -23.66 41.10 -14.93
C GLY A 386 -24.55 39.88 -14.68
N SER A 387 -25.61 40.08 -13.90
CA SER A 387 -26.42 39.02 -13.27
C SER A 387 -27.64 38.59 -14.10
N THR A 388 -28.14 37.37 -13.80
CA THR A 388 -29.55 36.91 -13.94
C THR A 388 -30.18 36.82 -15.34
N GLY A 389 -30.79 35.67 -15.64
CA GLY A 389 -31.72 35.48 -16.76
C GLY A 389 -32.03 34.00 -17.02
N GLU A 390 -33.31 33.62 -16.99
CA GLU A 390 -33.78 32.24 -17.17
C GLU A 390 -33.90 31.80 -18.64
N GLY A 391 -33.88 30.47 -18.85
CA GLY A 391 -34.74 29.83 -19.85
C GLY A 391 -34.10 29.39 -21.17
N GLY A 392 -34.65 28.31 -21.75
CA GLY A 392 -34.36 27.82 -23.10
C GLY A 392 -33.51 26.54 -23.11
N GLY A 393 -34.15 25.41 -23.39
CA GLY A 393 -33.47 24.10 -23.41
C GLY A 393 -32.81 23.77 -24.75
N ALA A 394 -31.84 22.86 -24.71
CA ALA A 394 -31.39 22.08 -25.84
C ALA A 394 -31.26 20.61 -25.42
N THR A 395 -31.85 19.71 -26.20
CA THR A 395 -31.81 18.26 -25.98
C THR A 395 -30.56 17.68 -26.60
N ASP A 396 -29.67 17.08 -25.81
CA ASP A 396 -28.60 16.22 -26.33
C ASP A 396 -28.73 14.79 -25.79
N GLY A 397 -28.73 13.83 -26.71
CA GLY A 397 -28.99 12.43 -26.43
C GLY A 397 -27.75 11.68 -25.94
N LEU A 398 -27.91 10.92 -24.85
CA LEU A 398 -26.94 9.91 -24.41
C LEU A 398 -27.62 8.52 -24.40
N PRO A 399 -26.93 7.45 -24.82
CA PRO A 399 -27.53 6.13 -24.93
C PRO A 399 -27.82 5.54 -23.55
N ARG A 400 -29.09 5.18 -23.30
CA ARG A 400 -29.46 4.33 -22.17
C ARG A 400 -29.01 2.90 -22.45
N TYR A 401 -28.10 2.37 -21.64
CA TYR A 401 -27.88 0.93 -21.56
C TYR A 401 -28.93 0.31 -20.64
N SER A 402 -29.64 -0.70 -21.14
CA SER A 402 -30.67 -1.43 -20.39
C SER A 402 -30.04 -2.32 -19.33
N LEU A 403 -30.49 -2.17 -18.09
CA LEU A 403 -30.09 -2.98 -16.94
C LEU A 403 -31.10 -4.12 -16.76
N ASN A 404 -31.09 -5.07 -17.69
CA ASN A 404 -31.89 -6.31 -17.66
C ASN A 404 -31.18 -7.39 -18.50
N ASP A 405 -30.13 -8.00 -17.94
CA ASP A 405 -29.70 -9.40 -18.16
C ASP A 405 -28.33 -9.66 -17.55
N MET A 406 -28.29 -9.97 -16.24
CA MET A 406 -27.18 -10.70 -15.60
C MET A 406 -27.73 -11.45 -14.38
N SER A 407 -28.63 -12.41 -14.61
CA SER A 407 -28.86 -13.49 -13.64
C SER A 407 -27.80 -14.57 -13.83
N MET A 408 -27.14 -14.98 -12.74
CA MET A 408 -26.13 -16.04 -12.72
C MET A 408 -26.46 -17.01 -11.60
N ASP A 409 -27.50 -17.81 -11.80
CA ASP A 409 -27.74 -19.02 -11.03
C ASP A 409 -26.80 -20.12 -11.51
N LEU A 410 -25.88 -20.57 -10.64
CA LEU A 410 -25.15 -21.81 -10.88
C LEU A 410 -24.87 -22.58 -9.58
N LEU A 411 -25.29 -23.85 -9.59
CA LEU A 411 -24.92 -24.95 -8.69
C LEU A 411 -25.44 -24.93 -7.23
N LYS A 412 -26.56 -25.62 -7.03
CA LYS A 412 -26.78 -26.46 -5.84
C LYS A 412 -27.29 -27.84 -6.26
N GLY A 413 -26.36 -28.76 -6.50
CA GLY A 413 -26.65 -30.14 -6.91
C GLY A 413 -25.91 -31.15 -6.04
N GLN A 414 -26.55 -31.59 -4.95
CA GLN A 414 -26.12 -32.80 -4.22
C GLN A 414 -27.33 -33.42 -3.51
N GLN A 415 -27.81 -34.54 -4.06
CA GLN A 415 -28.83 -35.39 -3.42
C GLN A 415 -28.14 -36.39 -2.49
N VAL A 416 -28.65 -36.54 -1.27
CA VAL A 416 -28.44 -37.70 -0.38
C VAL A 416 -29.78 -37.93 0.36
N PRO A 417 -30.26 -39.18 0.54
CA PRO A 417 -31.67 -39.43 0.82
C PRO A 417 -32.05 -39.46 2.31
N ASN A 418 -33.37 -39.30 2.52
CA ASN A 418 -34.20 -39.63 3.68
C ASN A 418 -33.56 -40.20 4.96
N SER A 419 -33.85 -39.55 6.09
CA SER A 419 -34.25 -40.26 7.31
C SER A 419 -35.37 -39.50 8.03
N ASN A 420 -36.37 -40.25 8.52
CA ASN A 420 -37.52 -39.70 9.24
C ASN A 420 -37.16 -39.40 10.69
N SER A 421 -37.63 -38.26 11.23
CA SER A 421 -38.09 -38.19 12.62
C SER A 421 -39.09 -37.04 12.80
N SER A 422 -40.09 -37.29 13.64
CA SER A 422 -41.26 -36.44 13.88
C SER A 422 -41.23 -35.83 15.29
N PHE A 423 -42.24 -34.98 15.59
CA PHE A 423 -42.47 -34.23 16.84
C PHE A 423 -41.63 -32.94 17.03
N PHE A 424 -42.12 -31.85 17.65
CA PHE A 424 -43.36 -31.64 18.43
C PHE A 424 -44.01 -30.25 18.11
N THR A 425 -45.30 -30.12 18.45
CA THR A 425 -46.17 -28.91 18.56
C THR A 425 -45.54 -27.79 19.44
N ALA A 426 -45.95 -26.52 19.46
CA ALA A 426 -47.11 -25.74 18.97
C ALA A 426 -46.65 -24.28 18.60
N THR A 427 -47.43 -23.19 18.42
CA THR A 427 -48.81 -22.80 18.81
C THR A 427 -49.40 -21.73 17.85
N THR A 428 -50.73 -21.58 17.87
CA THR A 428 -51.62 -20.72 17.06
C THR A 428 -51.65 -19.22 17.45
N VAL A 429 -51.63 -18.30 16.46
CA VAL A 429 -52.52 -17.12 16.20
C VAL A 429 -52.16 -16.68 14.76
N GLY A 430 -53.04 -16.39 13.79
CA GLY A 430 -54.49 -16.17 13.77
C GLY A 430 -54.79 -14.86 13.01
N GLY A 431 -55.19 -14.93 11.73
CA GLY A 431 -55.49 -13.74 10.90
C GLY A 431 -55.55 -14.01 9.40
N ASP A 432 -56.75 -14.20 8.86
CA ASP A 432 -57.05 -14.25 7.42
C ASP A 432 -56.84 -12.86 6.75
N LEU A 433 -56.75 -12.66 5.42
CA LEU A 433 -57.63 -13.13 4.34
C LEU A 433 -57.10 -12.69 2.95
N SER A 434 -57.74 -13.16 1.87
CA SER A 434 -57.66 -12.70 0.46
C SER A 434 -56.46 -13.09 -0.43
N GLN A 435 -56.70 -14.16 -1.18
CA GLN A 435 -56.19 -14.50 -2.52
C GLN A 435 -56.54 -13.40 -3.58
N PRO A 436 -55.93 -13.35 -4.79
CA PRO A 436 -56.33 -14.31 -5.84
C PRO A 436 -55.29 -14.73 -6.93
N SER A 437 -55.57 -15.91 -7.50
CA SER A 437 -55.34 -16.37 -8.89
C SER A 437 -54.02 -16.14 -9.66
N SER A 438 -53.45 -17.26 -10.12
CA SER A 438 -52.41 -17.40 -11.15
C SER A 438 -52.82 -16.90 -12.56
N PRO A 439 -51.88 -16.86 -13.51
CA PRO A 439 -51.99 -17.82 -14.62
C PRO A 439 -50.68 -18.54 -15.01
N LEU A 440 -50.84 -19.60 -15.80
CA LEU A 440 -49.79 -20.45 -16.39
C LEU A 440 -48.86 -19.68 -17.34
N THR A 441 -47.59 -20.13 -17.44
CA THR A 441 -46.75 -19.92 -18.62
C THR A 441 -46.02 -21.20 -19.05
N SER A 442 -46.34 -21.60 -20.28
CA SER A 442 -45.63 -22.47 -21.23
C SER A 442 -44.28 -23.08 -20.87
N TYR A 443 -44.18 -24.40 -21.08
CA TYR A 443 -42.95 -25.12 -21.42
C TYR A 443 -42.28 -24.51 -22.68
N THR A 444 -40.98 -24.24 -22.62
CA THR A 444 -40.18 -23.90 -23.82
C THR A 444 -39.07 -24.92 -24.01
N GLN A 445 -39.03 -25.52 -25.20
CA GLN A 445 -38.15 -26.62 -25.58
C GLN A 445 -36.76 -26.09 -26.00
N TYR A 446 -35.71 -26.43 -25.25
CA TYR A 446 -34.34 -26.02 -25.60
C TYR A 446 -33.70 -26.98 -26.61
N HIS A 447 -33.30 -26.44 -27.77
CA HIS A 447 -32.48 -27.14 -28.76
C HIS A 447 -31.01 -27.22 -28.32
N SER A 448 -30.36 -28.37 -28.55
CA SER A 448 -28.90 -28.49 -28.36
C SER A 448 -28.15 -28.00 -29.60
N SER A 449 -27.09 -27.21 -29.40
CA SER A 449 -26.26 -26.63 -30.48
C SER A 449 -24.76 -26.69 -30.15
N THR A 450 -24.13 -27.81 -30.53
CA THR A 450 -22.73 -27.94 -31.01
C THR A 450 -21.64 -26.94 -30.55
N ASN A 451 -20.83 -27.36 -29.57
CA ASN A 451 -19.34 -27.40 -29.56
C ASN A 451 -18.48 -26.35 -30.32
N GLY A 452 -18.90 -25.09 -30.46
CA GLY A 452 -18.11 -24.04 -31.14
C GLY A 452 -17.53 -22.94 -30.24
N GLU A 453 -18.13 -22.65 -29.09
CA GLU A 453 -17.95 -21.35 -28.41
C GLU A 453 -16.77 -21.29 -27.42
N GLY A 454 -16.30 -22.45 -26.92
CA GLY A 454 -15.26 -22.51 -25.89
C GLY A 454 -13.93 -21.86 -26.27
N LEU A 455 -13.50 -21.95 -27.53
CA LEU A 455 -12.24 -21.36 -27.97
C LEU A 455 -12.28 -19.82 -28.01
N ARG A 456 -13.40 -19.24 -28.49
CA ARG A 456 -13.56 -17.79 -28.61
C ARG A 456 -13.57 -17.09 -27.24
N GLY A 457 -14.14 -17.73 -26.21
CA GLY A 457 -14.08 -17.21 -24.84
C GLY A 457 -12.65 -17.07 -24.33
N VAL A 458 -11.81 -18.09 -24.55
CA VAL A 458 -10.40 -18.10 -24.11
C VAL A 458 -9.57 -17.04 -24.84
N GLU A 459 -9.77 -16.85 -26.16
CA GLU A 459 -9.09 -15.80 -26.91
C GLU A 459 -9.53 -14.39 -26.46
N GLN A 460 -10.81 -14.19 -26.18
CA GLN A 460 -11.34 -12.91 -25.70
C GLN A 460 -10.79 -12.56 -24.31
N ASP A 461 -10.77 -13.51 -23.37
CA ASP A 461 -10.17 -13.33 -22.04
C ASP A 461 -8.65 -13.09 -22.13
N GLN A 462 -7.95 -13.75 -23.06
CA GLN A 462 -6.53 -13.53 -23.30
C GLN A 462 -6.26 -12.11 -23.86
N MET A 463 -7.08 -11.61 -24.78
CA MET A 463 -7.00 -10.23 -25.27
C MET A 463 -7.27 -9.23 -24.15
N ASN A 464 -8.29 -9.47 -23.32
CA ASN A 464 -8.67 -8.60 -22.21
C ASN A 464 -7.58 -8.56 -21.11
N TYR A 465 -6.96 -9.72 -20.82
CA TYR A 465 -5.80 -9.83 -19.93
C TYR A 465 -4.57 -9.10 -20.48
N ASN A 466 -4.25 -9.29 -21.76
CA ASN A 466 -3.11 -8.63 -22.42
C ASN A 466 -3.29 -7.09 -22.41
N ALA A 467 -4.52 -6.61 -22.67
CA ALA A 467 -4.86 -5.19 -22.62
C ALA A 467 -4.78 -4.61 -21.19
N THR A 468 -5.23 -5.36 -20.18
CA THR A 468 -5.25 -4.91 -18.78
C THR A 468 -3.85 -4.91 -18.14
N THR A 469 -2.99 -5.86 -18.52
CA THR A 469 -1.66 -6.03 -17.89
C THR A 469 -0.49 -5.44 -18.68
N GLY A 470 -0.70 -5.07 -19.95
CA GLY A 470 0.36 -4.58 -20.83
C GLY A 470 1.45 -5.62 -21.12
N GLN A 471 1.13 -6.91 -20.97
CA GLN A 471 2.03 -8.03 -21.27
C GLN A 471 1.34 -8.99 -22.22
N VAL A 472 1.97 -9.27 -23.36
CA VAL A 472 1.50 -10.31 -24.28
C VAL A 472 1.89 -11.67 -23.72
N ARG A 473 0.93 -12.44 -23.21
CA ARG A 473 1.10 -13.89 -23.04
C ARG A 473 0.93 -14.56 -24.40
N THR A 474 1.98 -15.26 -24.87
CA THR A 474 1.80 -16.32 -25.87
C THR A 474 1.01 -17.47 -25.25
N PRO A 475 0.05 -18.08 -25.96
CA PRO A 475 -0.67 -19.24 -25.42
C PRO A 475 0.30 -20.39 -25.15
N PRO A 476 0.03 -21.25 -24.14
CA PRO A 476 0.79 -22.47 -23.98
C PRO A 476 0.67 -23.31 -25.26
N ARG A 477 1.80 -23.84 -25.76
CA ARG A 477 1.75 -24.86 -26.81
C ARG A 477 1.08 -26.10 -26.21
N TYR A 478 -0.17 -26.35 -26.58
CA TYR A 478 -0.80 -27.64 -26.42
C TYR A 478 -0.07 -28.62 -27.35
N VAL A 479 0.97 -29.27 -26.82
CA VAL A 479 1.52 -30.48 -27.42
C VAL A 479 0.47 -31.55 -27.18
N ILE A 480 -0.28 -31.89 -28.23
CA ILE A 480 -1.18 -33.04 -28.22
C ILE A 480 -0.27 -34.27 -28.11
N PRO A 481 -0.32 -35.05 -27.01
CA PRO A 481 0.42 -36.31 -26.97
C PRO A 481 -0.17 -37.26 -28.02
N PRO A 482 0.65 -38.03 -28.75
CA PRO A 482 0.15 -39.06 -29.65
C PRO A 482 -0.68 -40.08 -28.86
N ILE A 483 -1.80 -40.51 -29.43
CA ILE A 483 -2.92 -41.13 -28.69
C ILE A 483 -2.71 -42.64 -28.38
N ASP A 484 -1.64 -43.26 -28.88
CA ASP A 484 -1.58 -44.73 -29.04
C ASP A 484 -0.68 -45.53 -28.07
N GLU A 485 0.05 -44.92 -27.11
CA GLU A 485 0.91 -45.70 -26.18
C GLU A 485 0.33 -45.92 -24.76
N GLN A 486 -0.62 -45.10 -24.30
CA GLN A 486 -1.08 -45.18 -22.89
C GLN A 486 -1.91 -46.44 -22.59
N ARG A 487 -2.51 -47.09 -23.61
CA ARG A 487 -3.50 -48.16 -23.42
C ARG A 487 -2.92 -49.57 -23.30
N GLN A 488 -1.60 -49.73 -23.44
CA GLN A 488 -0.92 -51.04 -23.36
C GLN A 488 -0.27 -51.32 -22.01
N LEU A 489 0.02 -50.29 -21.20
CA LEU A 489 0.68 -50.45 -19.89
C LEU A 489 -0.31 -50.84 -18.77
N ASP A 490 -1.50 -50.25 -18.73
CA ASP A 490 -2.51 -50.53 -17.68
C ASP A 490 -3.04 -51.98 -17.70
N MET A 491 -2.79 -52.75 -18.77
CA MET A 491 -3.27 -54.12 -18.91
C MET A 491 -2.28 -55.20 -18.43
N MET A 492 -1.03 -54.84 -18.08
CA MET A 492 -0.04 -55.80 -17.55
C MET A 492 0.02 -55.86 -16.02
N ASP A 493 -0.29 -54.78 -15.30
CA ASP A 493 -0.22 -54.77 -13.82
C ASP A 493 -1.40 -55.46 -13.12
N SER A 494 -2.39 -55.96 -13.86
CA SER A 494 -3.59 -56.62 -13.31
C SER A 494 -3.41 -58.12 -12.95
N PHE A 495 -2.22 -58.69 -13.12
CA PHE A 495 -1.95 -60.13 -12.93
C PHE A 495 -0.76 -60.44 -12.00
N SER A 496 -0.76 -59.87 -10.79
CA SER A 496 0.10 -60.40 -9.72
C SER A 496 -0.48 -60.17 -8.31
N THR A 497 -0.06 -61.02 -7.35
CA THR A 497 -0.35 -60.97 -5.89
C THR A 497 -1.76 -61.38 -5.43
N LEU A 498 -2.06 -62.67 -5.62
CA LEU A 498 -3.03 -63.40 -4.81
C LEU A 498 -2.26 -64.16 -3.69
N GLY A 499 -2.59 -63.90 -2.42
CA GLY A 499 -2.19 -64.74 -1.27
C GLY A 499 -1.17 -64.15 -0.29
N GLY A 500 -1.38 -64.39 1.02
CA GLY A 500 -0.36 -64.14 2.06
C GLY A 500 -0.89 -63.60 3.39
N ASN A 501 -1.60 -64.41 4.17
CA ASN A 501 -1.78 -64.14 5.61
C ASN A 501 -0.43 -64.27 6.34
N GLN A 502 -0.02 -63.27 7.13
CA GLN A 502 0.52 -63.53 8.48
C GLN A 502 0.64 -62.24 9.33
N SER A 503 0.19 -62.34 10.57
CA SER A 503 0.52 -61.46 11.69
C SER A 503 1.99 -61.59 12.10
N VAL A 504 2.58 -60.60 12.79
CA VAL A 504 3.26 -60.77 14.11
C VAL A 504 3.91 -59.46 14.62
N ILE A 505 3.46 -59.07 15.83
CA ILE A 505 4.20 -58.52 17.00
C ILE A 505 5.12 -57.28 16.86
N SER A 506 4.82 -56.33 17.77
CA SER A 506 5.66 -55.21 18.19
C SER A 506 6.83 -55.65 19.09
N SER A 507 8.02 -55.09 18.88
CA SER A 507 9.12 -55.14 19.87
C SER A 507 9.83 -53.79 19.98
N GLN A 508 9.45 -53.00 20.98
CA GLN A 508 10.27 -51.91 21.50
C GLN A 508 11.34 -52.50 22.42
N HIS A 509 12.64 -52.22 22.21
CA HIS A 509 13.63 -52.06 23.29
C HIS A 509 15.02 -51.63 22.78
N LEU A 510 15.78 -50.94 23.65
CA LEU A 510 17.25 -50.75 23.66
C LEU A 510 17.84 -49.99 22.43
N MET A 511 18.45 -48.80 22.57
CA MET A 511 19.54 -48.47 23.49
C MET A 511 19.70 -46.96 23.78
N GLY A 512 20.29 -46.68 24.93
CA GLY A 512 21.14 -45.52 25.22
C GLY A 512 21.95 -45.82 26.50
N PRO A 513 22.79 -44.91 27.02
CA PRO A 513 23.38 -43.71 26.41
C PRO A 513 24.92 -43.78 26.36
N TYR A 514 25.58 -42.82 25.71
CA TYR A 514 27.02 -42.56 25.92
C TYR A 514 27.32 -41.07 25.79
N THR A 515 27.83 -40.45 26.86
CA THR A 515 28.30 -39.06 26.90
C THR A 515 29.55 -38.97 27.79
N PRO A 516 30.73 -38.63 27.25
CA PRO A 516 31.93 -38.39 28.05
C PRO A 516 32.01 -36.93 28.56
N PRO A 517 32.69 -36.66 29.68
CA PRO A 517 32.83 -35.32 30.25
C PRO A 517 34.04 -34.57 29.68
N HIS A 518 34.00 -33.23 29.73
CA HIS A 518 35.20 -32.40 29.63
C HIS A 518 35.23 -31.29 30.69
N HIS A 519 36.37 -31.17 31.35
CA HIS A 519 36.71 -30.17 32.36
C HIS A 519 37.38 -28.92 31.75
N HIS A 520 37.53 -27.88 32.58
CA HIS A 520 38.28 -26.62 32.45
C HIS A 520 37.47 -25.40 31.97
N GLN A 521 37.75 -24.16 32.43
CA GLN A 521 38.28 -23.63 33.70
C GLN A 521 38.14 -22.08 33.64
N GLN A 522 37.98 -21.42 34.79
CA GLN A 522 38.36 -20.01 35.07
C GLN A 522 38.17 -18.92 33.97
N PHE A 523 37.32 -17.92 34.24
CA PHE A 523 37.76 -16.69 34.90
C PHE A 523 36.60 -16.05 35.68
#